data_AF-A0AAD5Y6B9-F1
#
_entry.id   AF-A0AAD5Y6B9-F1
#
_cell.length_a   1.000
_cell.length_b   1.000
_cell.length_c   1.000
_cell.angle_alpha   90.00
_cell.angle_beta   90.00
_cell.angle_gamma   90.00
#
_symmetry.space_group_name_H-M   'P 1'
#
loop_
_entity.id
_entity.type
_entity.pdbx_description
1 polymer ?
#
loop_
_entity_poly.entity_id
_entity_poly.type
_entity_poly.pdbx_seq_one_letter_code
_entity_poly.pdbx_strand_id
1 'polypeptide(L)'
;MVAGHSRTGKTDFIYTLFETLSVQKVIPEDENQETAEMFPLDVTVPTPSPVRIECSDPYNSTKILLRFIDTPGLDIPNGIHRAPPSSIPGLEYAANQYADSLVGYIEQQFQATLEQESKVRRNPKSPDFQVHACLYLLNPDVILASKGLTIMDKVVLEQLTEKVNVIPCLAKSDLITVRDLQLIKGYIRNDLGNLAIYSFPEEDLEEDEVYLQSMIPFCMVNSEELYSEAGSKRAMGIVVDGKKVLGREYLWGTIEVENPKHCDFDALKTALLGTHLEDLRLSTREEFYEKWRTESLTKSRSSLLLPADLKTKMELVTLETVEE
;
A
#
# COMPACT_ATOMS: atom_id res chain seq x y z
N MET A 1 0.54 -3.01 2.31
CA MET A 1 -0.67 -2.15 2.31
C MET A 1 -0.93 -1.69 0.88
N VAL A 2 -2.19 -1.61 0.44
CA VAL A 2 -2.54 -1.11 -0.90
C VAL A 2 -3.35 0.17 -0.72
N ALA A 3 -2.87 1.28 -1.29
CA ALA A 3 -3.43 2.62 -1.17
C ALA A 3 -3.61 3.28 -2.54
N GLY A 4 -4.31 4.41 -2.57
CA GLY A 4 -4.50 5.22 -3.78
C GLY A 4 -5.95 5.37 -4.20
N HIS A 5 -6.15 5.77 -5.45
CA HIS A 5 -7.44 6.29 -5.91
C HIS A 5 -8.60 5.31 -5.79
N SER A 6 -9.80 5.85 -5.67
CA SER A 6 -11.02 5.06 -5.77
C SER A 6 -11.14 4.40 -7.14
N ARG A 7 -11.68 3.18 -7.16
CA ARG A 7 -11.96 2.40 -8.39
C ARG A 7 -10.73 2.03 -9.23
N THR A 8 -9.54 2.02 -8.65
CA THR A 8 -8.31 1.48 -9.27
C THR A 8 -8.18 -0.05 -9.17
N GLY A 9 -9.07 -0.71 -8.43
CA GLY A 9 -9.03 -2.17 -8.24
C GLY A 9 -8.03 -2.59 -7.17
N LYS A 10 -7.96 -1.86 -6.04
CA LYS A 10 -7.11 -2.20 -4.88
C LYS A 10 -7.42 -3.59 -4.34
N THR A 11 -8.70 -3.84 -4.05
CA THR A 11 -9.16 -5.14 -3.55
C THR A 11 -8.94 -6.25 -4.58
N ASP A 12 -9.18 -5.98 -5.86
CA ASP A 12 -8.99 -6.95 -6.95
C ASP A 12 -7.52 -7.31 -7.13
N PHE A 13 -6.61 -6.35 -6.93
CA PHE A 13 -5.18 -6.62 -6.91
C PHE A 13 -4.83 -7.60 -5.77
N ILE A 14 -5.38 -7.40 -4.57
CA ILE A 14 -5.15 -8.30 -3.44
C ILE A 14 -5.66 -9.71 -3.77
N TYR A 15 -6.85 -9.85 -4.35
CA TYR A 15 -7.38 -11.15 -4.79
C TYR A 15 -6.53 -11.79 -5.88
N THR A 16 -6.06 -11.00 -6.85
CA THR A 16 -5.19 -11.49 -7.94
C THR A 16 -3.88 -12.02 -7.37
N LEU A 17 -3.24 -11.25 -6.48
CA LEU A 17 -2.01 -11.66 -5.81
C LEU A 17 -2.23 -12.89 -4.93
N PHE A 18 -3.35 -12.96 -4.21
CA PHE A 18 -3.71 -14.11 -3.39
C PHE A 18 -3.81 -15.41 -4.20
N GLU A 19 -4.53 -15.40 -5.32
CA GLU A 19 -4.68 -16.58 -6.18
C GLU A 19 -3.39 -16.94 -6.95
N THR A 20 -2.52 -15.95 -7.18
CA THR A 20 -1.20 -16.19 -7.80
C THR A 20 -0.26 -16.91 -6.84
N LEU A 21 -0.36 -16.61 -5.55
CA LEU A 21 0.42 -17.29 -4.54
C LEU A 21 -0.11 -18.71 -4.39
N SER A 22 0.78 -19.70 -4.52
CA SER A 22 0.47 -21.10 -4.21
C SER A 22 0.31 -21.24 -2.69
N VAL A 23 -0.82 -20.78 -2.16
CA VAL A 23 -1.11 -20.71 -0.72
C VAL A 23 -1.07 -22.13 -0.14
N GLN A 24 -0.15 -22.35 0.80
CA GLN A 24 -0.05 -23.64 1.50
C GLN A 24 -1.03 -23.72 2.66
N LYS A 25 -1.28 -22.58 3.35
CA LYS A 25 -2.20 -22.51 4.48
C LYS A 25 -2.74 -21.09 4.70
N VAL A 26 -4.05 -21.03 4.92
CA VAL A 26 -4.81 -19.86 5.35
C VAL A 26 -4.95 -19.97 6.86
N ILE A 27 -4.33 -19.06 7.62
CA ILE A 27 -4.40 -19.06 9.09
C ILE A 27 -5.39 -17.95 9.51
N PRO A 28 -6.59 -18.30 10.00
CA PRO A 28 -7.52 -17.31 10.53
C PRO A 28 -6.95 -16.70 11.83
N GLU A 29 -7.25 -15.43 12.10
CA GLU A 29 -6.85 -14.79 13.36
C GLU A 29 -7.59 -15.38 14.59
N ASP A 30 -8.75 -16.02 14.37
CA ASP A 30 -9.51 -16.79 15.37
C ASP A 30 -9.79 -18.24 14.90
N GLU A 31 -9.60 -19.23 15.78
CA GLU A 31 -9.81 -20.67 15.49
C GLU A 31 -11.26 -21.03 15.06
N ASN A 32 -12.22 -20.10 15.19
CA ASN A 32 -13.64 -20.32 14.90
C ASN A 32 -14.11 -19.76 13.54
N GLN A 33 -13.23 -19.14 12.73
CA GLN A 33 -13.62 -18.49 11.47
C GLN A 33 -12.97 -19.15 10.26
N GLU A 34 -13.46 -20.33 9.87
CA GLU A 34 -13.01 -21.02 8.65
C GLU A 34 -13.49 -20.34 7.35
N THR A 35 -14.44 -19.39 7.43
CA THR A 35 -15.07 -18.75 6.26
C THR A 35 -15.15 -17.22 6.36
N ALA A 36 -14.15 -16.56 6.94
CA ALA A 36 -14.10 -15.09 6.93
C ALA A 36 -13.85 -14.58 5.50
N GLU A 37 -14.76 -13.75 4.98
CA GLU A 37 -14.54 -13.00 3.74
C GLU A 37 -13.23 -12.20 3.85
N MET A 38 -12.40 -12.19 2.80
CA MET A 38 -11.07 -11.57 2.86
C MET A 38 -11.13 -10.07 3.15
N PHE A 39 -12.15 -9.36 2.63
CA PHE A 39 -12.36 -7.94 2.90
C PHE A 39 -13.85 -7.59 2.84
N PRO A 40 -14.35 -6.70 3.71
CA PRO A 40 -15.69 -6.15 3.60
C PRO A 40 -15.83 -5.28 2.33
N LEU A 41 -17.02 -5.25 1.74
CA LEU A 41 -17.29 -4.58 0.46
C LEU A 41 -17.13 -3.04 0.47
N ASP A 42 -17.07 -2.40 1.64
CA ASP A 42 -16.90 -0.95 1.80
C ASP A 42 -15.93 -0.64 2.94
N VAL A 43 -14.64 -0.57 2.61
CA VAL A 43 -13.57 -0.26 3.56
C VAL A 43 -13.54 1.26 3.81
N THR A 44 -13.97 1.71 4.98
CA THR A 44 -13.97 3.13 5.38
C THR A 44 -12.69 3.56 6.11
N VAL A 45 -11.94 2.59 6.63
CA VAL A 45 -10.66 2.76 7.33
C VAL A 45 -9.70 1.68 6.89
N PRO A 46 -8.37 1.92 6.91
CA PRO A 46 -7.38 0.90 6.59
C PRO A 46 -7.66 -0.39 7.36
N THR A 47 -8.04 -1.44 6.65
CA THR A 47 -8.53 -2.69 7.23
C THR A 47 -7.59 -3.81 6.84
N PRO A 48 -6.92 -4.46 7.82
CA PRO A 48 -6.12 -5.63 7.55
C PRO A 48 -7.00 -6.81 7.13
N SER A 49 -6.46 -7.71 6.33
CA SER A 49 -7.08 -9.00 6.04
C SER A 49 -7.29 -9.77 7.36
N PRO A 50 -8.47 -10.39 7.57
CA PRO A 50 -8.75 -11.21 8.75
C PRO A 50 -7.99 -12.54 8.74
N VAL A 51 -7.35 -12.85 7.61
CA VAL A 51 -6.55 -14.04 7.37
C VAL A 51 -5.09 -13.65 7.17
N ARG A 52 -4.19 -14.45 7.75
CA ARG A 52 -2.77 -14.44 7.43
C ARG A 52 -2.44 -15.61 6.51
N ILE A 53 -1.61 -15.33 5.52
CA ILE A 53 -1.35 -16.26 4.43
C ILE A 53 0.06 -16.79 4.58
N GLU A 54 0.20 -18.10 4.75
CA GLU A 54 1.49 -18.77 4.78
C GLU A 54 1.84 -19.20 3.34
N CYS A 55 2.83 -18.55 2.74
CA CYS A 55 3.39 -18.95 1.46
C CYS A 55 4.85 -19.37 1.63
N SER A 56 5.30 -20.33 0.83
CA SER A 56 6.72 -20.64 0.74
C SER A 56 7.35 -19.59 -0.18
N ASP A 57 8.46 -19.02 0.26
CA ASP A 57 9.36 -18.30 -0.63
C ASP A 57 9.79 -19.24 -1.76
N PRO A 58 9.55 -18.90 -3.04
CA PRO A 58 10.02 -19.70 -4.16
C PRO A 58 11.55 -19.79 -4.24
N TYR A 59 12.29 -18.86 -3.62
CA TYR A 59 13.75 -18.78 -3.70
C TYR A 59 14.47 -19.33 -2.47
N ASN A 60 13.95 -19.12 -1.25
CA ASN A 60 14.70 -19.43 -0.02
C ASN A 60 14.14 -20.59 0.84
N SER A 61 13.10 -21.31 0.39
CA SER A 61 12.42 -22.38 1.18
C SER A 61 11.94 -21.92 2.57
N THR A 62 11.93 -20.62 2.83
CA THR A 62 11.43 -20.01 4.06
C THR A 62 9.93 -19.82 3.94
N LYS A 63 9.24 -19.86 5.07
CA LYS A 63 7.81 -19.62 5.12
C LYS A 63 7.55 -18.16 5.44
N ILE A 64 6.83 -17.48 4.57
CA ILE A 64 6.48 -16.08 4.71
C ILE A 64 5.03 -16.00 5.16
N LEU A 65 4.77 -15.19 6.19
CA LEU A 65 3.43 -14.88 6.66
C LEU A 65 3.02 -13.52 6.11
N LEU A 66 2.16 -13.51 5.10
CA LEU A 66 1.68 -12.29 4.47
C LEU A 66 0.38 -11.82 5.11
N ARG A 67 0.29 -10.50 5.31
CA ARG A 67 -0.91 -9.78 5.71
C ARG A 67 -1.16 -8.65 4.73
N PHE A 68 -2.34 -8.66 4.11
CA PHE A 68 -2.74 -7.58 3.23
C PHE A 68 -3.53 -6.54 4.02
N ILE A 69 -3.40 -5.27 3.65
CA ILE A 69 -4.16 -4.18 4.26
C ILE A 69 -4.79 -3.44 3.09
N ASP A 70 -6.12 -3.52 3.01
CA ASP A 70 -6.89 -2.75 2.04
C ASP A 70 -7.27 -1.41 2.67
N THR A 71 -7.35 -0.37 1.86
CA THR A 71 -7.58 0.99 2.32
C THR A 71 -8.74 1.63 1.56
N PRO A 72 -9.43 2.61 2.16
CA PRO A 72 -10.39 3.41 1.41
C PRO A 72 -9.73 4.03 0.17
N GLY A 73 -10.53 4.28 -0.86
CA GLY A 73 -10.05 4.99 -2.04
C GLY A 73 -9.98 6.49 -1.85
N LEU A 74 -8.94 7.11 -2.41
CA LEU A 74 -8.89 8.55 -2.57
C LEU A 74 -9.83 8.96 -3.70
N ASP A 75 -10.92 9.65 -3.36
CA ASP A 75 -11.86 10.19 -4.33
C ASP A 75 -11.29 11.46 -4.96
N ILE A 76 -10.91 11.37 -6.24
CA ILE A 76 -10.48 12.55 -7.00
C ILE A 76 -11.71 13.17 -7.65
N PRO A 77 -11.97 14.47 -7.42
CA PRO A 77 -13.06 15.16 -8.10
C PRO A 77 -12.81 15.25 -9.61
N ASN A 78 -13.88 14.99 -10.37
CA ASN A 78 -13.85 15.10 -11.82
C ASN A 78 -13.45 16.53 -12.25
N GLY A 79 -12.40 16.63 -13.06
CA GLY A 79 -11.93 17.93 -13.56
C GLY A 79 -10.96 18.67 -12.63
N ILE A 80 -10.27 17.98 -11.73
CA ILE A 80 -9.17 18.55 -10.92
C ILE A 80 -8.16 19.36 -11.76
N HIS A 81 -7.94 18.95 -13.01
CA HIS A 81 -7.06 19.62 -13.98
C HIS A 81 -7.57 20.98 -14.48
N ARG A 82 -8.85 21.27 -14.26
CA ARG A 82 -9.51 22.55 -14.59
C ARG A 82 -9.90 23.33 -13.32
N ALA A 83 -9.59 22.80 -12.14
CA ALA A 83 -9.97 23.42 -10.89
C ALA A 83 -9.29 24.81 -10.77
N PRO A 84 -10.05 25.87 -10.46
CA PRO A 84 -9.45 27.17 -10.22
C PRO A 84 -8.58 27.12 -8.97
N PRO A 85 -7.55 27.98 -8.86
CA PRO A 85 -6.64 27.98 -7.71
C PRO A 85 -7.34 28.23 -6.36
N SER A 86 -8.55 28.78 -6.36
CA SER A 86 -9.38 28.93 -5.16
C SER A 86 -9.90 27.61 -4.57
N SER A 87 -9.90 26.52 -5.34
CA SER A 87 -10.33 25.19 -4.90
C SER A 87 -9.20 24.37 -4.27
N ILE A 88 -7.95 24.84 -4.36
CA ILE A 88 -6.76 24.14 -3.88
C ILE A 88 -6.82 23.81 -2.38
N PRO A 89 -7.20 24.74 -1.47
CA PRO A 89 -7.20 24.44 -0.04
C PRO A 89 -8.16 23.31 0.34
N GLY A 90 -9.29 23.20 -0.35
CA GLY A 90 -10.25 22.11 -0.11
C GLY A 90 -9.75 20.75 -0.58
N LEU A 91 -9.01 20.72 -1.70
CA LEU A 91 -8.39 19.50 -2.23
C LEU A 91 -7.23 19.02 -1.35
N GLU A 92 -6.38 19.95 -0.91
CA GLU A 92 -5.30 19.66 0.04
C GLU A 92 -5.85 19.16 1.36
N TYR A 93 -6.91 19.77 1.90
CA TYR A 93 -7.54 19.30 3.14
C TYR A 93 -8.07 17.86 3.03
N ALA A 94 -8.70 17.51 1.91
CA ALA A 94 -9.17 16.15 1.66
C ALA A 94 -8.00 15.16 1.52
N ALA A 95 -6.92 15.55 0.83
CA ALA A 95 -5.72 14.74 0.69
C ALA A 95 -5.02 14.51 2.05
N ASN A 96 -4.91 15.56 2.86
CA ASN A 96 -4.35 15.48 4.22
C ASN A 96 -5.16 14.53 5.10
N GLN A 97 -6.49 14.63 5.12
CA GLN A 97 -7.33 13.70 5.89
C GLN A 97 -7.13 12.24 5.45
N TYR A 98 -6.99 11.99 4.15
CA TYR A 98 -6.71 10.65 3.65
C TYR A 98 -5.34 10.16 4.10
N ALA A 99 -4.31 10.99 3.94
CA ALA A 99 -2.95 10.67 4.35
C ALA A 99 -2.84 10.45 5.87
N ASP A 100 -3.48 11.30 6.68
CA ASP A 100 -3.55 11.18 8.14
C ASP A 100 -4.19 9.85 8.57
N SER A 101 -5.22 9.39 7.84
CA SER A 101 -5.84 8.08 8.11
C SER A 101 -4.87 6.93 7.85
N LEU A 102 -4.12 6.99 6.75
CA LEU A 102 -3.11 5.96 6.41
C LEU A 102 -1.92 5.99 7.38
N VAL A 103 -1.37 7.16 7.63
CA VAL A 103 -0.24 7.36 8.55
C VAL A 103 -0.65 6.97 9.97
N GLY A 104 -1.83 7.37 10.43
CA GLY A 104 -2.36 7.00 11.73
C GLY A 104 -2.48 5.48 11.91
N TYR A 105 -2.87 4.75 10.86
CA TYR A 105 -2.87 3.29 10.89
C TYR A 105 -1.45 2.70 11.01
N ILE A 106 -0.48 3.22 10.25
CA ILE A 106 0.93 2.78 10.31
C ILE A 106 1.49 3.04 11.71
N GLU A 107 1.29 4.23 12.26
CA GLU A 107 1.76 4.60 13.60
C GLU A 107 1.10 3.74 14.69
N GLN A 108 -0.17 3.37 14.52
CA GLN A 108 -0.83 2.42 15.42
C GLN A 108 -0.15 1.03 15.40
N GLN A 109 0.31 0.55 14.22
CA GLN A 109 1.07 -0.70 14.15
C GLN A 109 2.44 -0.58 14.82
N PHE A 110 3.12 0.57 14.67
CA PHE A 110 4.37 0.83 15.39
C PHE A 110 4.17 0.87 16.90
N GLN A 111 3.09 1.51 17.37
CA GLN A 111 2.72 1.52 18.79
C GLN A 111 2.44 0.12 19.32
N ALA A 112 1.67 -0.70 18.58
CA ALA A 112 1.40 -2.09 18.97
C ALA A 112 2.70 -2.92 19.06
N THR A 113 3.65 -2.67 18.16
CA THR A 113 4.99 -3.30 18.19
C THR A 113 5.78 -2.87 19.42
N LEU A 114 5.84 -1.57 19.71
CA LEU A 114 6.53 -1.02 20.88
C LEU A 114 5.95 -1.55 22.20
N GLU A 115 4.63 -1.67 22.29
CA GLU A 115 3.95 -2.25 23.45
C GLU A 115 4.30 -3.72 23.64
N GLN A 116 4.46 -4.48 22.56
CA GLN A 116 4.93 -5.86 22.64
C GLN A 116 6.40 -5.96 23.07
N GLU A 117 7.27 -5.11 22.53
CA GLU A 117 8.70 -5.06 22.91
C GLU A 117 8.91 -4.67 24.38
N SER A 118 8.03 -3.82 24.90
CA SER A 118 8.04 -3.32 26.29
C SER A 118 7.58 -4.36 27.32
N LYS A 119 6.93 -5.46 26.90
CA LYS A 119 6.49 -6.51 27.83
C LYS A 119 7.68 -7.26 28.44
N VAL A 120 7.64 -7.46 29.76
CA VAL A 120 8.69 -8.17 30.53
C VAL A 120 8.83 -9.63 30.11
N ARG A 121 7.70 -10.31 29.83
CA ARG A 121 7.69 -11.66 29.28
C ARG A 121 7.42 -11.58 27.78
N ARG A 122 8.49 -11.60 27.00
CA ARG A 122 8.43 -11.55 25.55
C ARG A 122 8.06 -12.92 25.01
N ASN A 123 7.10 -12.97 24.08
CA ASN A 123 6.85 -14.18 23.30
C ASN A 123 7.77 -14.13 22.07
N PRO A 124 8.75 -15.03 21.90
CA PRO A 124 9.64 -15.03 20.74
C PRO A 124 8.90 -15.34 19.41
N LYS A 125 7.63 -15.72 19.48
CA LYS A 125 6.74 -15.94 18.33
C LYS A 125 5.71 -14.81 18.13
N SER A 126 5.94 -13.62 18.68
CA SER A 126 5.03 -12.49 18.44
C SER A 126 5.01 -12.14 16.95
N PRO A 127 3.83 -11.94 16.35
CA PRO A 127 3.74 -11.55 14.95
C PRO A 127 4.26 -10.13 14.77
N ASP A 128 4.92 -9.91 13.64
CA ASP A 128 5.28 -8.57 13.18
C ASP A 128 4.01 -7.87 12.67
N PHE A 129 3.75 -6.66 13.16
CA PHE A 129 2.60 -5.85 12.76
C PHE A 129 2.97 -4.73 11.78
N GLN A 130 4.27 -4.50 11.56
CA GLN A 130 4.76 -3.37 10.77
C GLN A 130 4.31 -3.49 9.31
N VAL A 131 4.05 -2.34 8.69
CA VAL A 131 3.74 -2.26 7.27
C VAL A 131 5.05 -2.11 6.51
N HIS A 132 5.51 -3.18 5.83
CA HIS A 132 6.82 -3.15 5.16
C HIS A 132 6.82 -2.45 3.80
N ALA A 133 5.68 -2.46 3.10
CA ALA A 133 5.52 -1.82 1.80
C ALA A 133 4.09 -1.29 1.59
N CYS A 134 4.00 -0.15 0.91
CA CYS A 134 2.76 0.50 0.50
C CYS A 134 2.71 0.60 -1.03
N LEU A 135 1.79 -0.13 -1.66
CA LEU A 135 1.54 -0.02 -3.09
C LEU A 135 0.57 1.14 -3.32
N TYR A 136 1.01 2.18 -4.02
CA TYR A 136 0.18 3.34 -4.32
C TYR A 136 -0.36 3.25 -5.75
N LEU A 137 -1.65 2.90 -5.90
CA LEU A 137 -2.32 2.73 -7.19
C LEU A 137 -2.80 4.08 -7.76
N LEU A 138 -2.12 4.50 -8.82
CA LEU A 138 -2.43 5.68 -9.62
C LEU A 138 -3.45 5.34 -10.71
N ASN A 139 -4.41 6.25 -10.93
CA ASN A 139 -5.35 6.12 -12.03
C ASN A 139 -4.75 6.79 -13.29
N PRO A 140 -4.52 6.04 -14.38
CA PRO A 140 -3.86 6.58 -15.57
C PRO A 140 -4.64 7.71 -16.26
N ASP A 141 -5.97 7.65 -16.25
CA ASP A 141 -6.81 8.67 -16.88
C ASP A 141 -6.62 10.03 -16.22
N VAL A 142 -6.51 10.00 -14.88
CA VAL A 142 -6.27 11.20 -14.08
C VAL A 142 -4.89 11.76 -14.39
N ILE A 143 -3.86 10.92 -14.34
CA ILE A 143 -2.49 11.37 -14.58
C ILE A 143 -2.30 11.95 -15.97
N LEU A 144 -2.91 11.33 -16.98
CA LEU A 144 -2.86 11.82 -18.36
C LEU A 144 -3.56 13.17 -18.48
N ALA A 145 -4.69 13.35 -17.80
CA ALA A 145 -5.42 14.60 -17.83
C ALA A 145 -4.74 15.73 -17.01
N SER A 146 -3.97 15.42 -15.94
CA SER A 146 -3.12 16.39 -15.24
C SER A 146 -1.80 16.66 -15.93
N LYS A 147 -1.37 15.76 -16.81
CA LYS A 147 0.00 15.72 -17.34
C LYS A 147 1.04 15.62 -16.21
N GLY A 148 0.76 14.80 -15.20
CA GLY A 148 1.53 14.75 -13.96
C GLY A 148 0.76 14.15 -12.79
N LEU A 149 1.43 14.02 -11.66
CA LEU A 149 0.79 13.70 -10.38
C LEU A 149 -0.14 14.84 -9.96
N THR A 150 -1.30 14.47 -9.43
CA THR A 150 -2.23 15.48 -8.89
C THR A 150 -1.65 16.10 -7.61
N ILE A 151 -2.12 17.30 -7.25
CA ILE A 151 -1.72 17.94 -5.98
C ILE A 151 -2.05 17.01 -4.79
N MET A 152 -3.21 16.35 -4.87
CA MET A 152 -3.64 15.39 -3.83
C MET A 152 -2.65 14.22 -3.73
N ASP A 153 -2.23 13.65 -4.85
CA ASP A 153 -1.23 12.59 -4.87
C ASP A 153 0.10 13.04 -4.27
N LYS A 154 0.56 14.24 -4.61
CA LYS A 154 1.83 14.78 -4.10
C LYS A 154 1.82 14.88 -2.58
N VAL A 155 0.77 15.48 -2.01
CA VAL A 155 0.61 15.59 -0.55
C VAL A 155 0.59 14.22 0.13
N VAL A 156 -0.17 13.27 -0.43
CA VAL A 156 -0.28 11.92 0.15
C VAL A 156 1.05 11.17 0.05
N LEU A 157 1.73 11.23 -1.10
CA LEU A 157 3.00 10.57 -1.31
C LEU A 157 4.10 11.15 -0.41
N GLU A 158 4.19 12.48 -0.29
CA GLU A 158 5.15 13.15 0.60
C GLU A 158 5.03 12.62 2.04
N GLN A 159 3.82 12.57 2.59
CA GLN A 159 3.59 12.09 3.95
C GLN A 159 3.83 10.58 4.12
N LEU A 160 3.45 9.77 3.13
CA LEU A 160 3.65 8.33 3.19
C LEU A 160 5.13 7.94 3.08
N THR A 161 5.91 8.62 2.21
CA THR A 161 7.33 8.32 2.03
C THR A 161 8.17 8.51 3.29
N GLU A 162 7.73 9.33 4.24
CA GLU A 162 8.43 9.50 5.52
C GLU A 162 8.21 8.33 6.51
N LYS A 163 7.23 7.45 6.25
CA LYS A 163 6.72 6.48 7.22
C LYS A 163 6.76 5.04 6.72
N VAL A 164 6.78 4.82 5.40
CA VAL A 164 6.75 3.49 4.79
C VAL A 164 7.39 3.50 3.41
N ASN A 165 7.92 2.35 2.98
CA ASN A 165 8.38 2.15 1.61
C ASN A 165 7.19 2.22 0.63
N VAL A 166 7.11 3.30 -0.15
CA VAL A 166 6.05 3.49 -1.15
C VAL A 166 6.52 3.00 -2.50
N ILE A 167 5.70 2.18 -3.18
CA ILE A 167 5.94 1.71 -4.55
C ILE A 167 4.78 2.18 -5.43
N PRO A 168 5.01 3.14 -6.34
CA PRO A 168 3.96 3.67 -7.19
C PRO A 168 3.65 2.70 -8.34
N CYS A 169 2.36 2.46 -8.55
CA CYS A 169 1.86 1.48 -9.49
C CYS A 169 0.73 2.11 -10.33
N LEU A 170 0.74 1.87 -11.64
CA LEU A 170 -0.33 2.28 -12.55
C LEU A 170 -1.40 1.21 -12.59
N ALA A 171 -2.60 1.54 -12.12
CA ALA A 171 -3.74 0.64 -12.18
C ALA A 171 -4.34 0.56 -13.59
N LYS A 172 -4.97 -0.59 -13.90
CA LYS A 172 -5.73 -0.79 -15.15
C LYS A 172 -4.95 -0.39 -16.40
N SER A 173 -3.68 -0.81 -16.47
CA SER A 173 -2.78 -0.44 -17.57
C SER A 173 -3.24 -0.97 -18.92
N ASP A 174 -4.11 -1.98 -18.93
CA ASP A 174 -4.79 -2.53 -20.09
C ASP A 174 -5.73 -1.54 -20.82
N LEU A 175 -6.11 -0.44 -20.17
CA LEU A 175 -6.95 0.61 -20.77
C LEU A 175 -6.15 1.67 -21.53
N ILE A 176 -4.82 1.65 -21.44
CA ILE A 176 -3.95 2.71 -21.93
C ILE A 176 -3.23 2.24 -23.20
N THR A 177 -3.07 3.14 -24.18
CA THR A 177 -2.23 2.84 -25.34
C THR A 177 -0.74 2.89 -24.99
N VAL A 178 0.10 2.15 -25.72
CA VAL A 178 1.56 2.16 -25.52
C VAL A 178 2.16 3.58 -25.61
N ARG A 179 1.59 4.45 -26.46
CA ARG A 179 2.05 5.84 -26.63
C ARG A 179 1.72 6.68 -25.40
N ASP A 180 0.49 6.59 -24.90
CA ASP A 180 0.06 7.34 -23.71
C ASP A 180 0.79 6.84 -22.46
N LEU A 181 1.05 5.53 -22.39
CA LEU A 181 1.81 4.92 -21.30
C LEU A 181 3.22 5.53 -21.17
N GLN A 182 3.93 5.73 -22.29
CA GLN A 182 5.24 6.38 -22.28
C GLN A 182 5.17 7.81 -21.77
N LEU A 183 4.13 8.57 -22.14
CA LEU A 183 3.92 9.94 -21.64
C LEU A 183 3.65 9.94 -20.14
N ILE A 184 2.75 9.06 -19.67
CA ILE A 184 2.41 8.92 -18.25
C ILE A 184 3.64 8.54 -17.41
N LYS A 185 4.43 7.55 -17.85
CA LYS A 185 5.68 7.17 -17.17
C LYS A 185 6.66 8.35 -17.12
N GLY A 186 6.76 9.13 -18.19
CA GLY A 186 7.60 10.35 -18.22
C GLY A 186 7.14 11.42 -17.23
N TYR A 187 5.83 11.69 -17.16
CA TYR A 187 5.27 12.66 -16.23
C TYR A 187 5.46 12.23 -14.77
N ILE A 188 5.14 10.98 -14.46
CA ILE A 188 5.31 10.43 -13.11
C ILE A 188 6.79 10.47 -12.72
N ARG A 189 7.70 9.99 -13.57
CA ARG A 189 9.14 10.00 -13.24
C ARG A 189 9.70 11.40 -12.97
N ASN A 190 9.25 12.41 -13.73
CA ASN A 190 9.65 13.80 -13.49
C ASN A 190 9.11 14.33 -12.16
N ASP A 191 7.86 14.03 -11.81
CA ASP A 191 7.27 14.47 -10.54
C ASP A 191 7.86 13.71 -9.34
N LEU A 192 8.18 12.41 -9.52
CA LEU A 192 8.75 11.55 -8.50
C LEU A 192 10.21 11.84 -8.18
N GLY A 193 10.97 12.46 -9.09
CA GLY A 193 12.37 12.82 -8.84
C GLY A 193 12.58 13.75 -7.65
N ASN A 194 11.52 14.43 -7.18
CA ASN A 194 11.56 15.28 -5.98
C ASN A 194 11.10 14.56 -4.70
N LEU A 195 10.60 13.33 -4.80
CA LEU A 195 10.06 12.55 -3.69
C LEU A 195 11.05 11.45 -3.30
N ALA A 196 11.24 11.24 -2.00
CA ALA A 196 12.04 10.13 -1.46
C ALA A 196 11.22 8.82 -1.52
N ILE A 197 10.85 8.41 -2.72
CA ILE A 197 10.27 7.09 -2.96
C ILE A 197 11.33 6.03 -2.73
N TYR A 198 10.91 4.83 -2.36
CA TYR A 198 11.80 3.68 -2.26
C TYR A 198 12.64 3.56 -3.54
N SER A 199 13.90 3.93 -3.40
CA SER A 199 14.93 3.84 -4.43
C SER A 199 15.90 2.77 -3.97
N PHE A 200 16.12 1.80 -4.83
CA PHE A 200 17.13 0.77 -4.59
C PHE A 200 18.50 1.46 -4.39
N PRO A 201 19.28 1.09 -3.37
CA PRO A 201 20.52 1.78 -3.03
C PRO A 201 21.51 1.79 -4.22
N GLU A 202 21.96 2.96 -4.66
CA GLU A 202 22.76 3.11 -5.89
C GLU A 202 24.14 2.43 -5.84
N GLU A 203 24.68 2.16 -4.64
CA GLU A 203 26.07 1.73 -4.47
C GLU A 203 26.31 0.23 -4.73
N ASP A 204 25.25 -0.59 -4.77
CA ASP A 204 25.32 -2.05 -4.97
C ASP A 204 24.34 -2.59 -6.04
N LEU A 205 23.83 -1.75 -6.94
CA LEU A 205 22.79 -2.16 -7.90
C LEU A 205 23.27 -3.29 -8.83
N GLU A 206 22.66 -4.46 -8.68
CA GLU A 206 22.73 -5.52 -9.67
C GLU A 206 22.01 -5.09 -10.97
N GLU A 207 22.33 -5.71 -12.11
CA GLU A 207 21.71 -5.37 -13.40
C GLU A 207 20.17 -5.46 -13.35
N ASP A 208 19.65 -6.38 -12.53
CA ASP A 208 18.22 -6.60 -12.31
C ASP A 208 17.55 -5.46 -11.52
N GLU A 209 18.27 -4.80 -10.61
CA GLU A 209 17.74 -3.69 -9.81
C GLU A 209 17.61 -2.41 -10.65
N VAL A 210 18.60 -2.14 -11.52
CA VAL A 210 18.53 -1.05 -12.50
C VAL A 210 17.34 -1.25 -13.44
N TYR A 211 17.08 -2.49 -13.83
CA TYR A 211 15.94 -2.84 -14.66
C TYR A 211 14.61 -2.55 -13.93
N LEU A 212 14.47 -2.95 -12.67
CA LEU A 212 13.29 -2.68 -11.85
C LEU A 212 13.06 -1.17 -11.63
N GLN A 213 14.11 -0.40 -11.37
CA GLN A 213 14.02 1.07 -11.28
C GLN A 213 13.47 1.69 -12.56
N SER A 214 13.91 1.19 -13.72
CA SER A 214 13.45 1.69 -15.03
C SER A 214 11.96 1.39 -15.28
N MET A 215 11.41 0.37 -14.63
CA MET A 215 10.00 -0.02 -14.76
C MET A 215 9.05 0.91 -14.01
N ILE A 216 9.52 1.56 -12.93
CA ILE A 216 8.69 2.44 -12.09
C ILE A 216 8.11 3.59 -12.93
N PRO A 217 6.79 3.84 -12.86
CA PRO A 217 5.78 3.07 -12.11
C PRO A 217 5.39 1.74 -12.78
N PHE A 218 5.20 0.68 -11.98
CA PHE A 218 4.82 -0.65 -12.45
C PHE A 218 3.41 -0.64 -13.08
N CYS A 219 3.26 -1.23 -14.26
CA CYS A 219 1.98 -1.32 -14.95
C CYS A 219 1.21 -2.55 -14.48
N MET A 220 0.03 -2.34 -13.90
CA MET A 220 -0.75 -3.41 -13.27
C MET A 220 -2.02 -3.71 -14.03
N VAL A 221 -2.28 -5.00 -14.20
CA VAL A 221 -3.57 -5.54 -14.65
C VAL A 221 -4.00 -6.59 -13.64
N ASN A 222 -5.25 -6.49 -13.18
CA ASN A 222 -5.83 -7.45 -12.25
C ASN A 222 -6.62 -8.51 -13.01
N SER A 223 -6.80 -9.69 -12.42
CA SER A 223 -7.69 -10.72 -12.97
C SER A 223 -9.15 -10.26 -12.96
N GLU A 224 -9.97 -10.88 -13.80
CA GLU A 224 -11.43 -10.71 -13.69
C GLU A 224 -11.95 -11.26 -12.36
N GLU A 225 -13.03 -10.67 -11.83
CA GLU A 225 -13.66 -11.13 -10.59
C GLU A 225 -14.85 -12.05 -10.89
N LEU A 226 -14.97 -13.15 -10.13
CA LEU A 226 -16.24 -13.85 -9.98
C LEU A 226 -16.72 -13.82 -8.54
N TYR A 227 -18.04 -13.66 -8.39
CA TYR A 227 -18.73 -14.04 -7.18
C TYR A 227 -18.86 -15.57 -7.18
N SER A 228 -18.27 -16.22 -6.18
CA SER A 228 -18.57 -17.62 -5.90
C SER A 228 -20.04 -17.75 -5.47
N GLU A 229 -20.60 -18.96 -5.61
CA GLU A 229 -21.97 -19.28 -5.17
C GLU A 229 -22.21 -18.97 -3.68
N ALA A 230 -21.13 -18.88 -2.89
CA ALA A 230 -21.14 -18.49 -1.48
C ALA A 230 -21.03 -16.97 -1.24
N GLY A 231 -21.10 -16.14 -2.28
CA GLY A 231 -21.00 -14.67 -2.17
C GLY A 231 -19.57 -14.12 -2.08
N SER A 232 -18.57 -14.97 -1.83
CA SER A 232 -17.15 -14.56 -1.79
C SER A 232 -16.61 -14.20 -3.18
N LYS A 233 -15.99 -13.04 -3.30
CA LYS A 233 -15.23 -12.61 -4.50
C LYS A 233 -13.93 -13.40 -4.62
N ARG A 234 -13.62 -13.87 -5.83
CA ARG A 234 -12.33 -14.49 -6.18
C ARG A 234 -11.86 -14.06 -7.56
N ALA A 235 -10.55 -14.05 -7.76
CA ALA A 235 -9.98 -13.84 -9.09
C ALA A 235 -10.26 -15.06 -9.98
N MET A 236 -10.80 -14.82 -11.16
CA MET A 236 -11.12 -15.83 -12.17
C MET A 236 -9.89 -16.09 -13.04
N GLY A 237 -9.55 -17.36 -13.22
CA GLY A 237 -8.61 -17.77 -14.25
C GLY A 237 -9.32 -17.99 -15.58
N ILE A 238 -8.78 -17.41 -16.64
CA ILE A 238 -9.15 -17.64 -18.04
C ILE A 238 -8.46 -18.90 -18.57
N VAL A 239 -9.01 -19.53 -19.61
CA VAL A 239 -8.37 -20.69 -20.26
C VAL A 239 -7.64 -20.22 -21.51
N VAL A 240 -6.31 -20.25 -21.48
CA VAL A 240 -5.46 -19.95 -22.63
C VAL A 240 -4.63 -21.20 -22.95
N ASP A 241 -4.68 -21.65 -24.21
CA ASP A 241 -3.97 -22.85 -24.67
C ASP A 241 -4.21 -24.11 -23.81
N GLY A 242 -5.43 -24.26 -23.28
CA GLY A 242 -5.83 -25.37 -22.42
C GLY A 242 -5.30 -25.30 -20.98
N LYS A 243 -4.62 -24.22 -20.60
CA LYS A 243 -4.17 -23.94 -19.23
C LYS A 243 -5.04 -22.86 -18.60
N LYS A 244 -5.37 -23.03 -17.32
CA LYS A 244 -6.02 -21.99 -16.53
C LYS A 244 -4.98 -21.00 -16.03
N VAL A 245 -5.08 -19.75 -16.47
CA VAL A 245 -4.16 -18.66 -16.14
C VAL A 245 -4.95 -17.46 -15.64
N LEU A 246 -4.39 -16.67 -14.72
CA LEU A 246 -5.06 -15.45 -14.25
C LEU A 246 -5.00 -14.37 -15.34
N GLY A 247 -6.12 -13.69 -15.56
CA GLY A 247 -6.28 -12.83 -16.71
C GLY A 247 -7.63 -12.16 -16.84
N ARG A 248 -7.76 -11.38 -17.91
CA ARG A 248 -9.01 -10.76 -18.37
C ARG A 248 -9.32 -11.22 -19.78
N GLU A 249 -10.58 -11.52 -20.04
CA GLU A 249 -11.06 -11.83 -21.38
C GLU A 249 -11.78 -10.63 -21.98
N TYR A 250 -11.34 -10.22 -23.17
CA TYR A 250 -11.97 -9.18 -23.98
C TYR A 250 -12.48 -9.78 -25.29
N LEU A 251 -13.44 -9.10 -25.92
CA LEU A 251 -13.97 -9.51 -27.24
C LEU A 251 -12.87 -9.62 -28.32
N TRP A 252 -11.76 -8.90 -28.15
CA TRP A 252 -10.65 -8.83 -29.08
C TRP A 252 -9.45 -9.69 -28.68
N GLY A 253 -9.47 -10.35 -27.51
CA GLY A 253 -8.38 -11.19 -27.03
C GLY A 253 -8.31 -11.31 -25.52
N THR A 254 -7.29 -11.98 -25.03
CA THR A 254 -7.08 -12.25 -23.61
C THR A 254 -5.82 -11.57 -23.10
N ILE A 255 -5.89 -11.02 -21.88
CA ILE A 255 -4.73 -10.46 -21.19
C ILE A 255 -4.39 -11.37 -20.01
N GLU A 256 -3.23 -12.01 -20.09
CA GLU A 256 -2.64 -12.76 -18.98
C GLU A 256 -1.93 -11.84 -18.00
N VAL A 257 -2.19 -11.98 -16.70
CA VAL A 257 -1.60 -11.16 -15.63
C VAL A 257 -0.12 -11.49 -15.39
N GLU A 258 0.27 -12.76 -15.49
CA GLU A 258 1.67 -13.15 -15.25
C GLU A 258 2.56 -12.99 -16.49
N ASN A 259 2.04 -12.45 -17.58
CA ASN A 259 2.78 -12.32 -18.82
C ASN A 259 3.50 -10.96 -18.89
N PRO A 260 4.84 -10.93 -18.92
CA PRO A 260 5.61 -9.67 -18.91
C PRO A 260 5.43 -8.83 -20.17
N LYS A 261 4.85 -9.38 -21.24
CA LYS A 261 4.49 -8.61 -22.44
C LYS A 261 3.20 -7.81 -22.26
N HIS A 262 2.38 -8.17 -21.28
CA HIS A 262 1.08 -7.56 -21.02
C HIS A 262 1.12 -6.58 -19.86
N CYS A 263 1.78 -6.95 -18.75
CA CYS A 263 1.90 -6.09 -17.58
C CYS A 263 3.13 -6.43 -16.74
N ASP A 264 3.47 -5.54 -15.82
CA ASP A 264 4.66 -5.65 -14.96
C ASP A 264 4.33 -6.39 -13.63
N PHE A 265 3.23 -7.15 -13.59
CA PHE A 265 2.76 -7.79 -12.36
C PHE A 265 3.71 -8.83 -11.80
N ASP A 266 4.25 -9.69 -12.66
CA ASP A 266 5.21 -10.71 -12.25
C ASP A 266 6.52 -10.10 -11.70
N ALA A 267 6.96 -8.99 -12.31
CA ALA A 267 8.12 -8.23 -11.84
C ALA A 267 7.87 -7.63 -10.44
N LEU A 268 6.70 -7.01 -10.23
CA LEU A 268 6.33 -6.48 -8.91
C LEU A 268 6.21 -7.59 -7.86
N LYS A 269 5.56 -8.71 -8.21
CA LYS A 269 5.42 -9.89 -7.33
C LYS A 269 6.79 -10.42 -6.90
N THR A 270 7.70 -10.56 -7.86
CA THR A 270 9.07 -11.06 -7.61
C THR A 270 9.86 -10.09 -6.74
N ALA A 271 9.75 -8.78 -6.99
CA ALA A 271 10.39 -7.76 -6.16
C ALA A 271 9.86 -7.78 -4.71
N LEU A 272 8.55 -7.81 -4.52
CA LEU A 272 7.91 -7.75 -3.20
C LEU A 272 8.13 -9.00 -2.33
N LEU A 273 8.12 -10.18 -2.93
CA LEU A 273 8.05 -11.45 -2.20
C LEU A 273 9.30 -12.32 -2.34
N GLY A 274 10.17 -12.00 -3.29
CA GLY A 274 11.41 -12.73 -3.54
C GLY A 274 12.62 -11.88 -3.19
N THR A 275 13.04 -11.03 -4.13
CA THR A 275 14.37 -10.41 -4.09
C THR A 275 14.51 -9.33 -3.01
N HIS A 276 13.51 -8.46 -2.83
CA HIS A 276 13.65 -7.25 -1.98
C HIS A 276 12.86 -7.34 -0.67
N LEU A 277 12.32 -8.51 -0.33
CA LEU A 277 11.48 -8.67 0.85
C LEU A 277 12.25 -8.33 2.13
N GLU A 278 13.49 -8.82 2.27
CA GLU A 278 14.30 -8.56 3.46
C GLU A 278 14.74 -7.09 3.53
N ASP A 279 15.06 -6.46 2.40
CA ASP A 279 15.44 -5.04 2.37
C ASP A 279 14.28 -4.14 2.78
N LEU A 280 13.06 -4.41 2.28
CA LEU A 280 11.86 -3.70 2.69
C LEU A 280 11.60 -3.84 4.20
N ARG A 281 11.86 -5.02 4.77
CA ARG A 281 11.73 -5.27 6.21
C ARG A 281 12.80 -4.54 7.01
N LEU A 282 14.05 -4.56 6.55
CA LEU A 282 15.18 -3.89 7.20
C LEU A 282 15.00 -2.37 7.19
N SER A 283 14.72 -1.76 6.03
CA SER A 283 14.43 -0.33 5.93
C SER A 283 13.25 0.06 6.84
N THR A 284 12.18 -0.73 6.86
CA THR A 284 11.03 -0.45 7.76
C THR A 284 11.43 -0.45 9.22
N ARG A 285 12.26 -1.39 9.63
CA ARG A 285 12.67 -1.52 11.02
C ARG A 285 13.68 -0.45 11.41
N GLU A 286 14.76 -0.31 10.65
CA GLU A 286 15.93 0.50 11.01
C GLU A 286 15.74 1.99 10.72
N GLU A 287 14.93 2.32 9.71
CA GLU A 287 14.69 3.71 9.33
C GLU A 287 13.37 4.20 9.91
N PHE A 288 12.23 3.62 9.49
CA PHE A 288 10.92 4.17 9.85
C PHE A 288 10.54 3.89 11.31
N TYR A 289 10.61 2.63 11.75
CA TYR A 289 10.22 2.26 13.11
C TYR A 289 11.16 2.86 14.16
N GLU A 290 12.48 2.77 13.99
CA GLU A 290 13.43 3.33 14.97
C GLU A 290 13.38 4.86 15.03
N LYS A 291 13.17 5.56 13.90
CA LYS A 291 12.92 7.01 13.90
C LYS A 291 11.65 7.34 14.69
N TRP A 292 10.53 6.70 14.37
CA TRP A 292 9.27 6.89 15.09
C TRP A 292 9.39 6.54 16.58
N ARG A 293 10.08 5.45 16.92
CA ARG A 293 10.31 5.01 18.30
C ARG A 293 11.10 6.04 19.10
N THR A 294 12.16 6.59 18.51
CA THR A 294 12.99 7.62 19.15
C THR A 294 12.17 8.88 19.42
N GLU A 295 11.35 9.30 18.45
CA GLU A 295 10.41 10.43 18.60
C GLU A 295 9.34 10.17 19.68
N SER A 296 8.76 8.97 19.70
CA SER A 296 7.74 8.59 20.69
C SER A 296 8.31 8.53 22.11
N LEU A 297 9.49 7.91 22.30
CA LEU A 297 10.13 7.83 23.63
C LEU A 297 10.61 9.19 24.12
N THR A 298 11.09 10.07 23.24
CA THR A 298 11.47 11.44 23.62
C THR A 298 10.26 12.28 24.02
N LYS A 299 9.13 12.16 23.32
CA LYS A 299 7.84 12.79 23.70
C LYS A 299 7.31 12.26 25.04
N SER A 300 7.37 10.95 25.27
CA SER A 300 6.99 10.36 26.56
C SER A 300 7.92 10.82 27.68
N ARG A 301 9.22 10.93 27.43
CA ARG A 301 10.17 11.42 28.44
C ARG A 301 9.98 12.91 28.75
N SER A 302 9.72 13.75 27.75
CA SER A 302 9.48 15.19 27.97
C SER A 302 8.18 15.43 28.73
N SER A 303 7.11 14.69 28.43
CA SER A 303 5.84 14.75 29.18
C SER A 303 5.93 14.26 30.62
N LEU A 304 6.90 13.39 30.94
CA LEU A 304 7.24 12.98 32.30
C LEU A 304 8.10 14.01 33.05
N LEU A 305 8.85 14.84 32.33
CA LEU A 305 9.75 15.86 32.89
C LEU A 305 9.07 17.23 33.07
N LEU A 306 7.83 17.42 32.59
CA LEU A 306 7.06 18.63 32.87
C LEU A 306 6.76 18.71 34.38
N PRO A 307 7.10 19.83 35.05
CA PRO A 307 6.74 20.05 36.45
C PRO A 307 5.23 19.89 36.64
N ALA A 308 4.82 19.22 37.72
CA ALA A 308 3.41 18.95 38.03
C ALA A 308 2.49 20.19 37.94
N ASP A 309 3.03 21.38 38.18
CA ASP A 309 2.32 22.66 38.13
C ASP A 309 1.85 23.10 36.72
N LEU A 310 2.43 22.55 35.64
CA LEU A 310 2.04 22.88 34.27
C LEU A 310 0.96 21.96 33.70
N LYS A 311 0.85 20.72 34.19
CA LYS A 311 -0.23 19.79 33.81
C LYS A 311 -1.60 20.31 34.27
N THR A 312 -1.68 20.82 35.50
CA THR A 312 -2.91 21.41 36.05
C THR A 312 -3.34 22.66 35.27
N LYS A 313 -2.39 23.48 34.80
CA LYS A 313 -2.70 24.66 33.97
C LYS A 313 -3.20 24.31 32.57
N MET A 314 -2.73 23.22 31.97
CA MET A 314 -3.24 22.78 30.66
C MET A 314 -4.66 22.21 30.75
N GLU A 315 -4.98 21.44 31.79
CA GLU A 315 -6.35 20.93 32.02
C GLU A 315 -7.36 22.04 32.33
N LEU A 316 -6.94 23.11 33.03
CA LEU A 316 -7.79 24.28 33.31
C LEU A 316 -8.10 25.09 32.04
N VAL A 317 -7.13 25.27 31.14
CA VAL A 317 -7.34 25.99 29.87
C VAL A 317 -8.27 25.24 28.90
N THR A 318 -8.27 23.90 28.94
CA THR A 318 -9.19 23.08 28.14
C THR A 318 -10.63 23.11 28.67
N LEU A 319 -10.86 23.44 29.95
CA LEU A 319 -12.21 23.57 30.50
C LEU A 319 -12.80 24.97 30.26
N GLU A 320 -11.97 26.03 30.32
CA GLU A 320 -12.43 27.41 30.06
C GLU A 320 -12.81 27.67 28.59
N THR A 321 -12.33 26.85 27.65
CA THR A 321 -12.65 26.99 26.21
C THR A 321 -13.93 26.26 25.77
N VAL A 322 -14.58 25.52 26.66
CA VAL A 322 -15.84 24.80 26.39
C VAL A 322 -17.07 25.57 26.91
N GLU A 323 -16.87 26.64 27.70
CA GLU A 323 -17.95 27.44 28.31
C GLU A 323 -18.21 28.81 27.64
N GLU A 324 -17.61 29.14 26.49
CA GLU A 324 -17.97 30.35 25.70
C GLU A 324 -18.71 30.05 24.38
#